data_AF-A0A292S8V6-F1
#
_entry.id   AF-A0A292S8V6-F1
#
_cell.length_a   1.000
_cell.length_b   1.000
_cell.length_c   1.000
_cell.angle_alpha   90.00
_cell.angle_beta   90.00
_cell.angle_gamma   90.00
#
_symmetry.space_group_name_H-M   'P 1'
#
loop_
_entity.id
_entity.type
_entity.pdbx_description
1 polymer ?
#
loop_
_entity_poly.entity_id
_entity_poly.type
_entity_poly.pdbx_seq_one_letter_code
_entity_poly.pdbx_strand_id
1 'polypeptide(L)'
;MLEKGLIASKTEFVLANDIDLSGIHWKSTKFDGVFDGNGHTIKNLTGENGLFSSAEMVKNVKLENVNISSTKNENIGGIASSDSNITNCTITGKISSNGQNVGGVVGYNYYKYLNYCYSDVEVFGLYKVGGIAGWLNYSGATGCVSRGKVSGTSNVGGISGLQGNMISCASYAEIYGKTNIGGISGSSNYTHVNVYFAGTVNGEENVGGINGRNYNTQVNYSNLIMEGVVNGKTNVGVFIGNTQTSCNITYSFYYKKNTGRLPLLGASGLNTKLEAKDITIPTEYYLQVGINSDSKSSGITLTTYVDFSALSSLLQTGIEDESVLKQIDTLVNQVSLKQTEIGTAQNRLASVLEEISIKYDNLVSSRSTIQDADIAEESSAYIRNQILQQAAATLLATANQIPSIALQLL
;
A
#
# COMPACT_ATOMS: atom_id res chain seq x y z
N MET A 1 -40.42 -3.08 15.72
CA MET A 1 -41.35 -3.84 14.87
C MET A 1 -41.04 -5.32 15.06
N LEU A 2 -41.90 -6.02 15.78
CA LEU A 2 -41.98 -7.49 15.80
C LEU A 2 -43.17 -7.86 14.91
N GLU A 3 -43.09 -9.05 14.30
CA GLU A 3 -44.06 -9.67 13.37
C GLU A 3 -43.79 -9.48 11.86
N LYS A 4 -42.98 -10.40 11.32
CA LYS A 4 -43.06 -10.97 9.95
C LYS A 4 -43.42 -10.01 8.79
N GLY A 5 -42.80 -8.85 8.72
CA GLY A 5 -42.69 -8.07 7.49
C GLY A 5 -41.56 -8.63 6.61
N LEU A 6 -41.82 -8.79 5.31
CA LEU A 6 -40.91 -9.36 4.31
C LEU A 6 -39.57 -8.61 4.19
N ILE A 7 -38.61 -8.86 5.06
CA ILE A 7 -37.19 -8.63 4.73
C ILE A 7 -36.65 -10.00 4.35
N ALA A 8 -36.95 -10.41 3.12
CA ALA A 8 -36.34 -11.60 2.54
C ALA A 8 -34.91 -11.28 2.12
N SER A 9 -34.05 -12.31 2.06
CA SER A 9 -32.76 -12.20 1.36
C SER A 9 -33.03 -11.65 -0.04
N LYS A 10 -32.29 -10.59 -0.42
CA LYS A 10 -32.47 -9.76 -1.65
C LYS A 10 -33.41 -8.54 -1.58
N THR A 11 -33.93 -8.15 -0.43
CA THR A 11 -34.68 -6.88 -0.32
C THR A 11 -33.71 -5.70 -0.20
N GLU A 12 -33.89 -4.65 -0.99
CA GLU A 12 -33.08 -3.42 -0.92
C GLU A 12 -33.89 -2.26 -0.34
N PHE A 13 -33.34 -1.59 0.67
CA PHE A 13 -33.89 -0.39 1.29
C PHE A 13 -33.00 0.79 0.96
N VAL A 14 -33.58 1.82 0.36
CA VAL A 14 -32.87 3.02 -0.07
C VAL A 14 -33.37 4.21 0.75
N LEU A 15 -32.46 4.96 1.36
CA LEU A 15 -32.82 6.21 2.02
C LEU A 15 -33.23 7.27 0.99
N ALA A 16 -34.35 7.93 1.27
CA ALA A 16 -34.84 9.04 0.44
C ALA A 16 -34.42 10.42 0.95
N ASN A 17 -34.03 10.53 2.23
CA ASN A 17 -33.62 11.75 2.90
C ASN A 17 -32.71 11.41 4.09
N ASP A 18 -32.06 12.44 4.63
CA ASP A 18 -31.37 12.35 5.93
C ASP A 18 -32.36 11.98 7.05
N ILE A 19 -31.87 11.24 8.04
CA ILE A 19 -32.64 10.80 9.22
C ILE A 19 -31.98 11.33 10.48
N ASP A 20 -32.75 11.88 11.41
CA ASP A 20 -32.30 12.25 12.75
C ASP A 20 -32.91 11.30 13.79
N LEU A 21 -32.04 10.60 14.54
CA LEU A 21 -32.44 9.66 15.59
C LEU A 21 -32.37 10.27 17.00
N SER A 22 -32.30 11.60 17.11
CA SER A 22 -32.31 12.29 18.41
C SER A 22 -33.49 11.88 19.29
N GLY A 23 -33.19 11.54 20.54
CA GLY A 23 -34.19 11.07 21.51
C GLY A 23 -34.66 9.63 21.31
N ILE A 24 -34.19 8.93 20.28
CA ILE A 24 -34.49 7.52 20.05
C ILE A 24 -33.35 6.67 20.63
N HIS A 25 -33.71 5.78 21.56
CA HIS A 25 -32.80 4.74 22.02
C HIS A 25 -32.86 3.55 21.06
N TRP A 26 -31.90 3.48 20.15
CA TRP A 26 -31.89 2.51 19.05
C TRP A 26 -31.66 1.08 19.57
N LYS A 27 -32.49 0.15 19.07
CA LYS A 27 -32.33 -1.28 19.31
C LYS A 27 -32.00 -1.98 18.01
N SER A 28 -30.75 -2.42 17.94
CA SER A 28 -30.21 -3.09 16.76
C SER A 28 -30.84 -4.46 16.54
N THR A 29 -31.13 -4.79 15.29
CA THR A 29 -31.67 -6.10 14.88
C THR A 29 -30.93 -6.61 13.64
N LYS A 30 -31.06 -7.90 13.37
CA LYS A 30 -30.56 -8.51 12.14
C LYS A 30 -31.36 -7.97 10.96
N PHE A 31 -30.66 -7.64 9.88
CA PHE A 31 -31.23 -7.11 8.65
C PHE A 31 -30.84 -8.00 7.47
N ASP A 32 -31.72 -8.90 7.08
CA ASP A 32 -31.44 -9.91 6.04
C ASP A 32 -31.44 -9.36 4.60
N GLY A 33 -31.23 -8.05 4.40
CA GLY A 33 -31.24 -7.40 3.09
C GLY A 33 -30.11 -6.39 2.87
N VAL A 34 -30.23 -5.62 1.79
CA VAL A 34 -29.30 -4.56 1.40
C VAL A 34 -29.82 -3.20 1.88
N PHE A 35 -29.00 -2.45 2.59
CA PHE A 35 -29.29 -1.08 3.00
C PHE A 35 -28.42 -0.11 2.21
N ASP A 36 -29.04 0.73 1.38
CA ASP A 36 -28.40 1.80 0.63
C ASP A 36 -28.74 3.16 1.26
N GLY A 37 -27.75 3.82 1.82
CA GLY A 37 -27.90 5.18 2.32
C GLY A 37 -28.08 6.21 1.21
N ASN A 38 -27.79 5.88 -0.04
CA ASN A 38 -27.91 6.77 -1.20
C ASN A 38 -27.20 8.13 -1.00
N GLY A 39 -26.12 8.14 -0.22
CA GLY A 39 -25.38 9.36 0.14
C GLY A 39 -25.97 10.16 1.31
N HIS A 40 -27.11 9.76 1.86
CA HIS A 40 -27.76 10.43 2.99
C HIS A 40 -27.10 10.11 4.33
N THR A 41 -27.40 11.00 5.28
CA THR A 41 -26.86 10.95 6.64
C THR A 41 -27.91 10.48 7.65
N ILE A 42 -27.52 9.56 8.53
CA ILE A 42 -28.25 9.24 9.76
C ILE A 42 -27.52 9.89 10.94
N LYS A 43 -28.19 10.76 11.67
CA LYS A 43 -27.62 11.57 12.76
C LYS A 43 -28.05 11.05 14.12
N ASN A 44 -27.19 11.26 15.12
CA ASN A 44 -27.51 11.12 16.54
C ASN A 44 -27.97 9.70 16.93
N LEU A 45 -27.39 8.68 16.29
CA LEU A 45 -27.64 7.28 16.65
C LEU A 45 -27.10 7.01 18.06
N THR A 46 -28.01 6.70 19.00
CA THR A 46 -27.65 6.30 20.37
C THR A 46 -28.16 4.90 20.69
N GLY A 47 -27.37 4.09 21.40
CA GLY A 47 -27.79 2.74 21.78
C GLY A 47 -26.67 1.89 22.39
N GLU A 48 -26.98 0.62 22.60
CA GLU A 48 -26.00 -0.38 23.07
C GLU A 48 -25.30 -1.12 21.91
N ASN A 49 -25.76 -0.94 20.67
CA ASN A 49 -25.26 -1.64 19.49
C ASN A 49 -25.25 -0.71 18.28
N GLY A 50 -24.64 -1.18 17.18
CA GLY A 50 -24.64 -0.47 15.90
C GLY A 50 -26.01 -0.30 15.26
N LEU A 51 -26.04 0.33 14.09
CA LEU A 51 -27.25 0.46 13.29
C LEU A 51 -27.93 -0.92 13.04
N PHE A 52 -27.13 -1.93 12.74
CA PHE A 52 -27.59 -3.32 12.57
C PHE A 52 -26.79 -4.30 13.43
N SER A 53 -27.41 -5.39 13.86
CA SER A 53 -26.65 -6.46 14.53
C SER A 53 -25.82 -7.23 13.51
N SER A 54 -26.39 -7.44 12.33
CA SER A 54 -25.75 -7.90 11.09
C SER A 54 -26.63 -7.53 9.91
N ALA A 55 -26.01 -7.41 8.73
CA ALA A 55 -26.69 -7.09 7.49
C ALA A 55 -26.10 -7.89 6.31
N GLU A 56 -26.89 -8.16 5.27
CA GLU A 56 -26.34 -8.75 4.03
C GLU A 56 -25.34 -7.76 3.38
N MET A 57 -25.76 -6.51 3.26
CA MET A 57 -24.92 -5.40 2.79
C MET A 57 -25.40 -4.05 3.34
N VAL A 58 -24.46 -3.18 3.68
CA VAL A 58 -24.71 -1.77 3.96
C VAL A 58 -23.82 -0.92 3.06
N LYS A 59 -24.38 0.05 2.34
CA LYS A 59 -23.63 0.91 1.43
C LYS A 59 -24.06 2.37 1.46
N ASN A 60 -23.15 3.28 1.09
CA ASN A 60 -23.42 4.69 0.80
C ASN A 60 -24.11 5.47 1.93
N VAL A 61 -23.83 5.15 3.20
CA VAL A 61 -24.46 5.83 4.35
C VAL A 61 -23.42 6.59 5.17
N LYS A 62 -23.77 7.79 5.60
CA LYS A 62 -23.01 8.54 6.61
C LYS A 62 -23.72 8.44 7.96
N LEU A 63 -23.02 7.97 8.99
CA LEU A 63 -23.47 8.05 10.37
C LEU A 63 -22.75 9.22 11.06
N GLU A 64 -23.50 10.17 11.59
CA GLU A 64 -22.95 11.36 12.22
C GLU A 64 -23.37 11.47 13.68
N ASN A 65 -22.41 11.82 14.55
CA ASN A 65 -22.63 11.94 15.99
C ASN A 65 -23.19 10.66 16.62
N VAL A 66 -22.59 9.53 16.29
CA VAL A 66 -22.92 8.24 16.91
C VAL A 66 -22.46 8.24 18.37
N ASN A 67 -23.29 7.74 19.28
CA ASN A 67 -22.93 7.51 20.67
C ASN A 67 -23.40 6.12 21.12
N ILE A 68 -22.52 5.13 20.97
CA ILE A 68 -22.81 3.74 21.33
C ILE A 68 -22.01 3.38 22.58
N SER A 69 -22.71 2.88 23.60
CA SER A 69 -22.09 2.45 24.85
C SER A 69 -22.68 1.12 25.31
N SER A 70 -21.83 0.10 25.45
CA SER A 70 -22.28 -1.24 25.89
C SER A 70 -21.37 -1.82 26.97
N THR A 71 -21.96 -2.27 28.06
CA THR A 71 -21.27 -2.99 29.14
C THR A 71 -21.25 -4.50 28.93
N LYS A 72 -21.94 -5.00 27.90
CA LYS A 72 -22.06 -6.43 27.60
C LYS A 72 -20.81 -6.94 26.88
N ASN A 73 -20.54 -8.23 27.04
CA ASN A 73 -19.47 -8.91 26.32
C ASN A 73 -19.91 -9.30 24.90
N GLU A 74 -20.17 -8.30 24.06
CA GLU A 74 -20.68 -8.48 22.69
C GLU A 74 -19.73 -7.85 21.65
N ASN A 75 -19.96 -8.14 20.38
CA ASN A 75 -19.27 -7.46 19.28
C ASN A 75 -19.95 -6.13 19.02
N ILE A 76 -19.19 -5.05 18.93
CA ILE A 76 -19.73 -3.71 18.72
C ILE A 76 -19.06 -3.08 17.51
N GLY A 77 -19.89 -2.63 16.57
CA GLY A 77 -19.49 -1.75 15.48
C GLY A 77 -20.56 -0.69 15.28
N GLY A 78 -20.21 0.48 14.77
CA GLY A 78 -21.17 1.56 14.61
C GLY A 78 -22.22 1.29 13.53
N ILE A 79 -21.82 0.68 12.42
CA ILE A 79 -22.74 0.29 11.34
C ILE A 79 -23.29 -1.11 11.60
N ALA A 80 -22.40 -2.07 11.88
CA ALA A 80 -22.81 -3.43 12.16
C ALA A 80 -22.05 -4.04 13.34
N SER A 81 -22.74 -4.74 14.23
CA SER A 81 -22.07 -5.49 15.30
C SER A 81 -21.32 -6.72 14.77
N SER A 82 -21.83 -7.38 13.72
CA SER A 82 -21.28 -8.62 13.17
C SER A 82 -21.46 -8.76 11.65
N ASP A 83 -21.02 -9.91 11.11
CA ASP A 83 -21.02 -10.35 9.71
C ASP A 83 -21.86 -9.50 8.75
N SER A 84 -21.20 -8.51 8.13
CA SER A 84 -21.82 -7.62 7.15
C SER A 84 -20.82 -7.19 6.08
N ASN A 85 -21.27 -7.17 4.82
CA ASN A 85 -20.54 -6.48 3.77
C ASN A 85 -20.81 -4.98 3.89
N ILE A 86 -19.77 -4.16 4.00
CA ILE A 86 -19.93 -2.72 4.18
C ILE A 86 -19.09 -2.00 3.14
N THR A 87 -19.69 -1.03 2.44
CA THR A 87 -19.03 -0.32 1.35
C THR A 87 -19.38 1.16 1.32
N ASN A 88 -18.39 2.03 1.16
CA ASN A 88 -18.61 3.46 0.99
C ASN A 88 -19.44 4.07 2.14
N CYS A 89 -19.06 3.76 3.37
CA CYS A 89 -19.76 4.26 4.56
C CYS A 89 -18.83 5.12 5.40
N THR A 90 -19.38 6.18 5.98
CA THR A 90 -18.64 7.12 6.83
C THR A 90 -19.25 7.12 8.22
N ILE A 91 -18.42 7.15 9.27
CA ILE A 91 -18.90 7.26 10.64
C ILE A 91 -18.10 8.26 11.47
N THR A 92 -18.80 9.05 12.27
CA THR A 92 -18.23 9.94 13.30
C THR A 92 -18.92 9.77 14.65
N GLY A 93 -18.21 10.07 15.74
CA GLY A 93 -18.75 10.07 17.09
C GLY A 93 -17.93 9.24 18.07
N LYS A 94 -18.59 8.52 18.97
CA LYS A 94 -17.98 7.75 20.04
C LYS A 94 -18.59 6.36 20.18
N ILE A 95 -17.74 5.36 20.32
CA ILE A 95 -18.11 3.97 20.58
C ILE A 95 -17.28 3.46 21.76
N SER A 96 -17.94 3.07 22.84
CA SER A 96 -17.29 2.54 24.04
C SER A 96 -17.90 1.21 24.44
N SER A 97 -17.08 0.18 24.61
CA SER A 97 -17.57 -1.13 25.03
C SER A 97 -16.59 -1.92 25.87
N ASN A 98 -17.11 -2.74 26.78
CA ASN A 98 -16.35 -3.79 27.47
C ASN A 98 -16.29 -5.10 26.66
N GLY A 99 -16.83 -5.10 25.44
CA GLY A 99 -16.88 -6.23 24.54
C GLY A 99 -15.51 -6.69 24.04
N GLN A 100 -15.48 -7.92 23.50
CA GLN A 100 -14.26 -8.53 22.97
C GLN A 100 -13.81 -7.95 21.64
N ASN A 101 -14.74 -7.57 20.76
CA ASN A 101 -14.45 -7.07 19.42
C ASN A 101 -15.14 -5.72 19.24
N VAL A 102 -14.38 -4.64 19.15
CA VAL A 102 -14.93 -3.28 19.02
C VAL A 102 -14.32 -2.61 17.80
N GLY A 103 -15.15 -2.21 16.86
CA GLY A 103 -14.75 -1.46 15.66
C GLY A 103 -15.51 -0.15 15.53
N GLY A 104 -14.93 0.83 14.84
CA GLY A 104 -15.68 2.03 14.45
C GLY A 104 -16.84 1.67 13.50
N VAL A 105 -16.58 0.83 12.50
CA VAL A 105 -17.56 0.44 11.48
C VAL A 105 -18.19 -0.91 11.80
N VAL A 106 -17.38 -1.94 12.05
CA VAL A 106 -17.87 -3.30 12.32
C VAL A 106 -17.16 -3.95 13.51
N GLY A 107 -17.91 -4.67 14.35
CA GLY A 107 -17.30 -5.42 15.46
C GLY A 107 -16.53 -6.65 14.96
N TYR A 108 -17.23 -7.58 14.32
CA TYR A 108 -16.68 -8.86 13.83
C TYR A 108 -17.13 -9.15 12.41
N ASN A 109 -16.24 -9.66 11.57
CA ASN A 109 -16.57 -10.13 10.22
C ASN A 109 -15.90 -11.48 9.91
N TYR A 110 -16.70 -12.41 9.39
CA TYR A 110 -16.26 -13.72 8.90
C TYR A 110 -16.66 -13.95 7.44
N TYR A 111 -15.68 -14.13 6.55
CA TYR A 111 -15.89 -14.20 5.09
C TYR A 111 -16.71 -13.02 4.53
N LYS A 112 -16.44 -11.80 5.01
CA LYS A 112 -17.05 -10.55 4.55
C LYS A 112 -15.99 -9.55 4.15
N TYR A 113 -16.40 -8.49 3.46
CA TYR A 113 -15.49 -7.42 3.03
C TYR A 113 -15.92 -6.05 3.55
N LEU A 114 -14.92 -5.22 3.82
CA LEU A 114 -15.06 -3.81 4.14
C LEU A 114 -14.34 -2.99 3.09
N ASN A 115 -15.07 -2.19 2.31
CA ASN A 115 -14.46 -1.41 1.25
C ASN A 115 -14.79 0.07 1.41
N TYR A 116 -13.80 0.94 1.19
CA TYR A 116 -13.99 2.39 1.10
C TYR A 116 -14.71 2.99 2.31
N CYS A 117 -14.46 2.47 3.51
CA CYS A 117 -15.09 2.96 4.73
C CYS A 117 -14.18 3.98 5.43
N TYR A 118 -14.77 5.06 5.91
CA TYR A 118 -14.09 6.10 6.66
C TYR A 118 -14.60 6.17 8.10
N SER A 119 -13.71 6.20 9.08
CA SER A 119 -14.05 6.30 10.50
C SER A 119 -13.25 7.40 11.19
N ASP A 120 -13.97 8.36 11.74
CA ASP A 120 -13.46 9.37 12.67
C ASP A 120 -14.22 9.28 13.98
N VAL A 121 -14.07 8.12 14.62
CA VAL A 121 -14.77 7.73 15.84
C VAL A 121 -13.76 7.53 16.96
N GLU A 122 -14.06 8.06 18.15
CA GLU A 122 -13.37 7.65 19.37
C GLU A 122 -13.84 6.23 19.74
N VAL A 123 -12.98 5.23 19.54
CA VAL A 123 -13.26 3.82 19.83
C VAL A 123 -12.54 3.40 21.10
N PHE A 124 -13.29 2.93 22.09
CA PHE A 124 -12.76 2.31 23.31
C PHE A 124 -13.26 0.87 23.44
N GLY A 125 -12.31 -0.07 23.61
CA GLY A 125 -12.59 -1.49 23.85
C GLY A 125 -11.52 -2.15 24.73
N LEU A 126 -11.63 -3.46 25.00
CA LEU A 126 -10.63 -4.17 25.82
C LEU A 126 -9.64 -5.00 25.01
N TYR A 127 -10.09 -5.88 24.10
CA TYR A 127 -9.24 -6.97 23.58
C TYR A 127 -8.89 -6.96 22.10
N LYS A 128 -9.81 -6.57 21.23
CA LYS A 128 -9.62 -6.52 19.77
C LYS A 128 -10.31 -5.26 19.29
N VAL A 129 -9.55 -4.18 19.21
CA VAL A 129 -10.09 -2.84 19.02
C VAL A 129 -9.52 -2.25 17.74
N GLY A 130 -10.41 -1.88 16.82
CA GLY A 130 -10.03 -1.25 15.56
C GLY A 130 -10.77 0.06 15.33
N GLY A 131 -10.12 1.03 14.70
CA GLY A 131 -10.82 2.23 14.24
C GLY A 131 -11.84 1.93 13.14
N ILE A 132 -11.64 0.85 12.35
CA ILE A 132 -12.62 0.35 11.37
C ILE A 132 -13.27 -0.95 11.85
N ALA A 133 -12.47 -1.96 12.20
CA ALA A 133 -12.96 -3.30 12.50
C ALA A 133 -12.37 -3.89 13.79
N GLY A 134 -13.16 -4.48 14.66
CA GLY A 134 -12.62 -5.20 15.82
C GLY A 134 -11.81 -6.43 15.39
N TRP A 135 -12.45 -7.37 14.69
CA TRP A 135 -11.81 -8.59 14.19
C TRP A 135 -12.27 -8.95 12.77
N LEU A 136 -11.30 -9.13 11.87
CA LEU A 136 -11.49 -9.59 10.49
C LEU A 136 -10.98 -11.02 10.32
N ASN A 137 -11.87 -12.00 10.45
CA ASN A 137 -11.55 -13.42 10.29
C ASN A 137 -11.83 -13.87 8.85
N TYR A 138 -10.81 -14.36 8.13
CA TYR A 138 -10.90 -14.67 6.68
C TYR A 138 -11.54 -13.53 5.87
N SER A 139 -11.28 -12.30 6.30
CA SER A 139 -11.89 -11.08 5.80
C SER A 139 -10.78 -10.05 5.56
N GLY A 140 -11.10 -8.94 4.89
CA GLY A 140 -10.15 -7.88 4.62
C GLY A 140 -10.80 -6.50 4.58
N ALA A 141 -9.96 -5.48 4.65
CA ALA A 141 -10.35 -4.11 4.43
C ALA A 141 -9.60 -3.55 3.21
N THR A 142 -10.33 -2.88 2.33
CA THR A 142 -9.79 -2.27 1.11
C THR A 142 -10.16 -0.79 1.04
N GLY A 143 -9.19 0.10 0.86
CA GLY A 143 -9.49 1.53 0.71
C GLY A 143 -10.07 2.20 1.96
N CYS A 144 -9.92 1.58 3.14
CA CYS A 144 -10.50 2.09 4.38
C CYS A 144 -9.56 3.07 5.09
N VAL A 145 -10.14 4.08 5.74
CA VAL A 145 -9.40 5.14 6.42
C VAL A 145 -9.87 5.35 7.85
N SER A 146 -8.93 5.41 8.79
CA SER A 146 -9.20 5.66 10.21
C SER A 146 -8.47 6.91 10.71
N ARG A 147 -9.17 7.77 11.46
CA ARG A 147 -8.65 9.03 12.02
C ARG A 147 -8.92 9.20 13.52
N GLY A 148 -10.03 8.67 14.00
CA GLY A 148 -10.43 8.82 15.40
C GLY A 148 -9.51 8.09 16.38
N LYS A 149 -9.54 8.49 17.65
CA LYS A 149 -8.74 7.86 18.71
C LYS A 149 -9.19 6.41 18.95
N VAL A 150 -8.25 5.48 18.98
CA VAL A 150 -8.52 4.05 19.22
C VAL A 150 -7.79 3.60 20.48
N SER A 151 -8.54 3.15 21.49
CA SER A 151 -7.98 2.78 22.79
C SER A 151 -8.43 1.38 23.22
N GLY A 152 -7.49 0.56 23.68
CA GLY A 152 -7.82 -0.70 24.34
C GLY A 152 -6.68 -1.30 25.16
N THR A 153 -6.81 -2.55 25.57
CA THR A 153 -5.78 -3.22 26.39
C THR A 153 -4.86 -4.09 25.54
N SER A 154 -5.44 -4.93 24.67
CA SER A 154 -4.69 -5.82 23.77
C SER A 154 -5.22 -5.73 22.34
N ASN A 155 -4.42 -6.15 21.36
CA ASN A 155 -4.73 -6.19 19.91
C ASN A 155 -5.49 -4.94 19.46
N VAL A 156 -4.81 -3.80 19.52
CA VAL A 156 -5.37 -2.51 19.14
C VAL A 156 -4.74 -2.06 17.84
N GLY A 157 -5.55 -1.72 16.84
CA GLY A 157 -5.05 -1.17 15.59
C GLY A 157 -5.89 -0.05 15.00
N GLY A 158 -5.29 0.76 14.14
CA GLY A 158 -6.00 1.87 13.51
C GLY A 158 -7.10 1.42 12.56
N ILE A 159 -6.86 0.37 11.78
CA ILE A 159 -7.86 -0.26 10.90
C ILE A 159 -8.49 -1.45 11.60
N SER A 160 -7.72 -2.48 11.96
CA SER A 160 -8.24 -3.65 12.68
C SER A 160 -7.57 -3.93 14.02
N GLY A 161 -8.34 -4.44 14.97
CA GLY A 161 -7.75 -4.97 16.21
C GLY A 161 -7.01 -6.29 15.95
N LEU A 162 -7.73 -7.25 15.36
CA LEU A 162 -7.21 -8.58 15.06
C LEU A 162 -7.47 -8.99 13.61
N GLN A 163 -6.43 -9.55 12.98
CA GLN A 163 -6.41 -10.11 11.64
C GLN A 163 -6.91 -9.16 10.55
N GLY A 164 -6.97 -9.66 9.32
CA GLY A 164 -7.44 -8.93 8.16
C GLY A 164 -6.34 -8.66 7.15
N ASN A 165 -6.64 -8.97 5.88
CA ASN A 165 -5.86 -8.52 4.74
C ASN A 165 -6.16 -7.02 4.51
N MET A 166 -5.12 -6.20 4.42
CA MET A 166 -5.25 -4.75 4.27
C MET A 166 -4.70 -4.32 2.93
N ILE A 167 -5.54 -3.67 2.13
CA ILE A 167 -5.17 -3.26 0.77
C ILE A 167 -5.54 -1.79 0.60
N SER A 168 -4.56 -0.94 0.31
CA SER A 168 -4.82 0.50 0.08
C SER A 168 -5.50 1.21 1.25
N CYS A 169 -5.17 0.80 2.49
CA CYS A 169 -5.77 1.37 3.70
C CYS A 169 -4.84 2.39 4.37
N ALA A 170 -5.42 3.38 5.05
CA ALA A 170 -4.66 4.43 5.71
C ALA A 170 -5.14 4.69 7.15
N SER A 171 -4.21 4.88 8.08
CA SER A 171 -4.53 5.24 9.46
C SER A 171 -3.75 6.48 9.91
N TYR A 172 -4.49 7.45 10.41
CA TYR A 172 -4.02 8.70 11.01
C TYR A 172 -4.37 8.75 12.51
N ALA A 173 -4.88 7.64 13.04
CA ALA A 173 -5.43 7.56 14.38
C ALA A 173 -4.38 7.70 15.49
N GLU A 174 -4.79 8.24 16.62
CA GLU A 174 -4.08 8.09 17.89
C GLU A 174 -4.47 6.78 18.56
N ILE A 175 -3.50 5.88 18.72
CA ILE A 175 -3.73 4.50 19.12
C ILE A 175 -3.07 4.25 20.49
N TYR A 176 -3.85 3.70 21.43
CA TYR A 176 -3.40 3.40 22.79
C TYR A 176 -3.70 1.95 23.15
N GLY A 177 -2.71 1.26 23.72
CA GLY A 177 -2.97 0.05 24.49
C GLY A 177 -1.77 -0.49 25.24
N LYS A 178 -1.83 -1.77 25.63
CA LYS A 178 -0.74 -2.42 26.38
C LYS A 178 0.02 -3.41 25.52
N THR A 179 -0.64 -4.42 24.98
CA THR A 179 0.02 -5.52 24.25
C THR A 179 -0.49 -5.69 22.83
N ASN A 180 0.42 -5.91 21.87
CA ASN A 180 0.13 -6.10 20.45
C ASN A 180 -0.60 -4.91 19.83
N ILE A 181 0.13 -3.82 19.63
CA ILE A 181 -0.44 -2.55 19.17
C ILE A 181 0.18 -2.21 17.82
N GLY A 182 -0.64 -1.90 16.82
CA GLY A 182 -0.17 -1.54 15.49
C GLY A 182 -0.88 -0.34 14.90
N GLY A 183 -0.19 0.47 14.10
CA GLY A 183 -0.83 1.62 13.45
C GLY A 183 -1.94 1.25 12.47
N ILE A 184 -1.83 0.08 11.83
CA ILE A 184 -2.84 -0.50 10.92
C ILE A 184 -3.57 -1.66 11.60
N SER A 185 -2.85 -2.66 12.11
CA SER A 185 -3.46 -3.80 12.80
C SER A 185 -2.77 -4.16 14.11
N GLY A 186 -3.53 -4.49 15.15
CA GLY A 186 -2.96 -4.93 16.43
C GLY A 186 -2.17 -6.23 16.32
N SER A 187 -2.84 -7.30 15.87
CA SER A 187 -2.17 -8.54 15.50
C SER A 187 -2.75 -9.07 14.19
N SER A 188 -1.94 -9.52 13.25
CA SER A 188 -2.42 -10.13 12.01
C SER A 188 -1.41 -11.15 11.50
N ASN A 189 -1.87 -12.11 10.70
CA ASN A 189 -1.01 -13.02 9.92
C ASN A 189 -1.35 -12.93 8.42
N TYR A 190 -2.09 -11.90 8.02
CA TYR A 190 -2.46 -11.66 6.63
C TYR A 190 -1.51 -10.64 6.01
N THR A 191 -1.49 -10.60 4.68
CA THR A 191 -0.73 -9.62 3.92
C THR A 191 -1.29 -8.21 4.11
N HIS A 192 -0.40 -7.22 4.04
CA HIS A 192 -0.71 -5.80 3.97
C HIS A 192 0.01 -5.23 2.76
N VAL A 193 -0.74 -4.54 1.91
CA VAL A 193 -0.25 -4.01 0.64
C VAL A 193 -0.77 -2.59 0.46
N ASN A 194 0.11 -1.67 0.07
CA ASN A 194 -0.23 -0.26 -0.14
C ASN A 194 -0.85 0.38 1.11
N VAL A 195 -0.26 0.18 2.28
CA VAL A 195 -0.81 0.75 3.54
C VAL A 195 0.01 1.94 4.01
N TYR A 196 -0.68 2.92 4.56
CA TYR A 196 -0.09 4.18 5.01
C TYR A 196 -0.46 4.45 6.47
N PHE A 197 0.54 4.75 7.30
CA PHE A 197 0.32 5.15 8.70
C PHE A 197 1.04 6.44 9.04
N ALA A 198 0.30 7.44 9.53
CA ALA A 198 0.81 8.75 9.96
C ALA A 198 0.25 9.22 11.30
N GLY A 199 -0.34 8.31 12.07
CA GLY A 199 -0.82 8.59 13.43
C GLY A 199 0.25 8.42 14.50
N THR A 200 -0.19 8.24 15.74
CA THR A 200 0.69 7.90 16.87
C THR A 200 0.27 6.58 17.48
N VAL A 201 1.22 5.68 17.73
CA VAL A 201 1.01 4.43 18.47
C VAL A 201 1.65 4.51 19.84
N ASN A 202 0.88 4.28 20.90
CA ASN A 202 1.34 4.21 22.28
C ASN A 202 1.00 2.83 22.86
N GLY A 203 2.03 2.03 23.13
CA GLY A 203 1.90 0.67 23.68
C GLY A 203 2.91 0.37 24.78
N GLU A 204 2.88 -0.86 25.30
CA GLU A 204 3.91 -1.37 26.21
C GLU A 204 4.73 -2.49 25.56
N GLU A 205 4.07 -3.53 25.02
CA GLU A 205 4.71 -4.71 24.44
C GLU A 205 4.20 -5.02 23.03
N ASN A 206 5.11 -5.43 22.13
CA ASN A 206 4.81 -5.79 20.73
C ASN A 206 4.12 -4.62 20.00
N VAL A 207 4.85 -3.51 19.89
CA VAL A 207 4.34 -2.25 19.34
C VAL A 207 4.97 -2.00 17.97
N GLY A 208 4.15 -1.96 16.92
CA GLY A 208 4.58 -1.70 15.55
C GLY A 208 3.93 -0.47 14.94
N GLY A 209 4.60 0.21 14.02
CA GLY A 209 3.95 1.28 13.26
C GLY A 209 2.90 0.78 12.27
N ILE A 210 3.02 -0.45 11.76
CA ILE A 210 2.01 -1.06 10.86
C ILE A 210 1.28 -2.19 11.58
N ASN A 211 2.00 -3.23 12.02
CA ASN A 211 1.41 -4.38 12.70
C ASN A 211 2.05 -4.61 14.08
N GLY A 212 1.26 -4.86 15.13
CA GLY A 212 1.83 -5.11 16.46
C GLY A 212 2.52 -6.48 16.55
N ARG A 213 1.79 -7.55 16.21
CA ARG A 213 2.32 -8.92 16.27
C ARG A 213 1.93 -9.80 15.07
N ASN A 214 2.90 -10.57 14.58
CA ASN A 214 2.69 -11.76 13.75
C ASN A 214 3.01 -13.02 14.57
N TYR A 215 2.12 -14.01 14.52
CA TYR A 215 2.19 -15.22 15.36
C TYR A 215 2.09 -16.53 14.58
N ASN A 216 2.02 -16.52 13.25
CA ASN A 216 1.94 -17.73 12.42
C ASN A 216 2.77 -17.62 11.12
N THR A 217 2.69 -18.61 10.22
CA THR A 217 3.41 -18.78 8.91
C THR A 217 3.83 -17.50 8.17
N GLN A 218 4.88 -17.59 7.36
CA GLN A 218 5.49 -16.47 6.61
C GLN A 218 4.49 -15.42 6.10
N VAL A 219 4.67 -14.16 6.51
CA VAL A 219 3.81 -13.03 6.09
C VAL A 219 4.56 -12.11 5.14
N ASN A 220 3.91 -11.71 4.04
CA ASN A 220 4.48 -10.79 3.06
C ASN A 220 3.78 -9.43 3.14
N TYR A 221 4.59 -8.39 3.24
CA TYR A 221 4.20 -7.00 3.20
C TYR A 221 4.90 -6.28 2.05
N SER A 222 4.17 -5.40 1.38
CA SER A 222 4.71 -4.61 0.28
C SER A 222 4.12 -3.21 0.24
N ASN A 223 4.94 -2.25 -0.19
CA ASN A 223 4.53 -0.85 -0.33
C ASN A 223 3.90 -0.29 0.96
N LEU A 224 4.61 -0.47 2.08
CA LEU A 224 4.23 0.13 3.35
C LEU A 224 4.86 1.52 3.46
N ILE A 225 4.09 2.49 3.92
CA ILE A 225 4.60 3.82 4.25
C ILE A 225 4.30 4.10 5.73
N MET A 226 5.37 4.30 6.51
CA MET A 226 5.29 4.63 7.93
C MET A 226 5.84 6.04 8.16
N GLU A 227 4.96 7.01 8.38
CA GLU A 227 5.32 8.39 8.75
C GLU A 227 4.99 8.72 10.20
N GLY A 228 4.21 7.88 10.88
CA GLY A 228 3.74 8.11 12.24
C GLY A 228 4.82 8.02 13.32
N VAL A 229 4.38 8.08 14.58
CA VAL A 229 5.22 7.93 15.77
C VAL A 229 4.91 6.59 16.45
N VAL A 230 5.95 5.88 16.93
CA VAL A 230 5.79 4.61 17.66
C VAL A 230 6.45 4.71 19.04
N ASN A 231 5.65 4.57 20.08
CA ASN A 231 6.08 4.59 21.47
C ASN A 231 5.76 3.24 22.13
N GLY A 232 6.79 2.58 22.67
CA GLY A 232 6.64 1.30 23.37
C GLY A 232 7.80 1.01 24.31
N LYS A 233 7.71 -0.10 25.07
CA LYS A 233 8.76 -0.51 26.04
C LYS A 233 9.51 -1.75 25.55
N THR A 234 8.80 -2.79 25.13
CA THR A 234 9.36 -4.10 24.75
C THR A 234 8.89 -4.50 23.36
N ASN A 235 9.79 -5.05 22.53
CA ASN A 235 9.50 -5.45 21.15
C ASN A 235 8.82 -4.33 20.35
N VAL A 236 9.57 -3.23 20.15
CA VAL A 236 9.08 -2.04 19.45
C VAL A 236 9.77 -1.92 18.11
N GLY A 237 9.00 -1.86 17.02
CA GLY A 237 9.55 -1.74 15.67
C GLY A 237 8.85 -0.71 14.82
N VAL A 238 9.56 -0.20 13.81
CA VAL A 238 9.02 0.76 12.84
C VAL A 238 7.83 0.17 12.11
N PHE A 239 7.96 -1.03 11.55
CA PHE A 239 6.86 -1.69 10.84
C PHE A 239 6.13 -2.68 11.73
N ILE A 240 6.88 -3.53 12.44
CA ILE A 240 6.32 -4.65 13.19
C ILE A 240 6.88 -4.69 14.60
N GLY A 241 6.03 -4.82 15.62
CA GLY A 241 6.48 -4.99 17.00
C GLY A 241 7.18 -6.32 17.24
N ASN A 242 6.49 -7.43 16.96
CA ASN A 242 7.05 -8.79 17.10
C ASN A 242 6.64 -9.68 15.93
N THR A 243 7.61 -10.38 15.33
CA THR A 243 7.34 -11.47 14.40
C THR A 243 7.96 -12.77 14.92
N GLN A 244 7.11 -13.77 15.18
CA GLN A 244 7.56 -15.09 15.63
C GLN A 244 8.02 -16.00 14.48
N THR A 245 7.81 -15.57 13.23
CA THR A 245 8.11 -16.32 12.00
C THR A 245 8.81 -15.43 10.97
N SER A 246 9.16 -15.99 9.81
CA SER A 246 9.70 -15.23 8.68
C SER A 246 8.70 -14.18 8.19
N CYS A 247 9.20 -13.00 7.82
CA CYS A 247 8.40 -11.92 7.27
C CYS A 247 9.21 -11.22 6.19
N ASN A 248 8.55 -10.90 5.08
CA ASN A 248 9.15 -10.11 4.01
C ASN A 248 8.49 -8.74 3.99
N ILE A 249 9.29 -7.68 4.08
CA ILE A 249 8.87 -6.30 3.85
C ILE A 249 9.59 -5.83 2.59
N THR A 250 8.84 -5.44 1.57
CA THR A 250 9.37 -5.03 0.28
C THR A 250 8.85 -3.66 -0.16
N TYR A 251 9.63 -2.93 -0.95
CA TYR A 251 9.24 -1.63 -1.50
C TYR A 251 8.69 -0.64 -0.47
N SER A 252 9.20 -0.66 0.76
CA SER A 252 8.59 0.07 1.88
C SER A 252 9.43 1.26 2.32
N PHE A 253 8.78 2.23 2.96
CA PHE A 253 9.38 3.51 3.34
C PHE A 253 9.01 3.87 4.77
N TYR A 254 9.93 4.54 5.48
CA TYR A 254 9.66 5.02 6.83
C TYR A 254 10.34 6.36 7.13
N TYR A 255 9.71 7.18 7.95
CA TYR A 255 10.23 8.48 8.36
C TYR A 255 10.94 8.37 9.72
N LYS A 256 12.22 8.00 9.68
CA LYS A 256 13.13 7.93 10.84
C LYS A 256 13.11 9.14 11.78
N LYS A 257 12.80 10.35 11.32
CA LYS A 257 12.62 11.51 12.22
C LYS A 257 11.58 11.23 13.31
N ASN A 258 10.49 10.58 12.94
CA ASN A 258 9.36 10.28 13.83
C ASN A 258 9.52 8.95 14.55
N THR A 259 10.24 7.99 13.97
CA THR A 259 10.47 6.67 14.59
C THR A 259 11.78 6.57 15.37
N GLY A 260 12.65 7.58 15.30
CA GLY A 260 13.93 7.61 16.00
C GLY A 260 14.87 6.45 15.64
N ARG A 261 15.44 5.81 16.66
CA ARG A 261 16.41 4.70 16.51
C ARG A 261 15.77 3.32 16.60
N LEU A 262 14.45 3.23 16.43
CA LEU A 262 13.75 1.94 16.48
C LEU A 262 14.25 1.01 15.36
N PRO A 263 14.38 -0.31 15.64
CA PRO A 263 14.63 -1.28 14.59
C PRO A 263 13.41 -1.39 13.66
N LEU A 264 13.61 -1.89 12.43
CA LEU A 264 12.48 -2.10 11.50
C LEU A 264 11.44 -3.10 12.05
N LEU A 265 11.95 -4.12 12.76
CA LEU A 265 11.19 -5.13 13.48
C LEU A 265 11.63 -5.11 14.96
N GLY A 266 10.70 -5.04 15.90
CA GLY A 266 11.03 -4.98 17.34
C GLY A 266 11.55 -6.31 17.90
N ALA A 267 11.11 -7.43 17.32
CA ALA A 267 11.66 -8.76 17.53
C ALA A 267 11.38 -9.61 16.28
N SER A 268 12.33 -10.45 15.86
CA SER A 268 12.20 -11.24 14.63
C SER A 268 12.59 -12.71 14.76
N GLY A 269 11.84 -13.58 14.08
CA GLY A 269 12.22 -14.97 13.78
C GLY A 269 13.24 -15.08 12.62
N LEU A 270 13.64 -16.31 12.32
CA LEU A 270 14.65 -16.64 11.30
C LEU A 270 14.16 -16.33 9.85
N ASN A 271 15.08 -15.91 8.97
CA ASN A 271 14.87 -15.69 7.51
C ASN A 271 13.86 -14.59 7.13
N THR A 272 14.12 -13.33 7.51
CA THR A 272 13.34 -12.16 7.10
C THR A 272 14.00 -11.41 5.94
N LYS A 273 13.22 -11.03 4.91
CA LYS A 273 13.68 -10.13 3.84
C LYS A 273 13.20 -8.71 4.15
N LEU A 274 14.12 -7.75 4.30
CA LEU A 274 13.78 -6.37 4.63
C LEU A 274 14.34 -5.40 3.58
N GLU A 275 13.45 -4.91 2.71
CA GLU A 275 13.73 -3.86 1.73
C GLU A 275 12.89 -2.63 2.10
N ALA A 276 13.38 -1.87 3.09
CA ALA A 276 12.77 -0.61 3.51
C ALA A 276 13.78 0.54 3.46
N LYS A 277 13.33 1.71 3.02
CA LYS A 277 14.16 2.92 2.88
C LYS A 277 13.69 4.03 3.82
N ASP A 278 14.65 4.72 4.43
CA ASP A 278 14.37 5.92 5.23
C ASP A 278 14.11 7.10 4.30
N ILE A 279 12.97 7.78 4.49
CA ILE A 279 12.58 8.99 3.73
C ILE A 279 12.88 10.30 4.49
N THR A 280 13.49 10.21 5.69
CA THR A 280 13.94 11.38 6.48
C THR A 280 15.17 12.03 5.89
N ILE A 281 16.03 11.20 5.34
CA ILE A 281 17.21 11.68 4.65
C ILE A 281 16.71 12.15 3.30
N PRO A 282 17.11 13.35 2.80
CA PRO A 282 16.98 13.65 1.39
C PRO A 282 17.66 12.52 0.64
N THR A 283 16.87 11.57 0.15
CA THR A 283 17.40 10.39 -0.48
C THR A 283 17.85 10.88 -1.83
N GLU A 284 19.15 11.04 -2.02
CA GLU A 284 19.73 11.24 -3.34
C GLU A 284 19.46 9.97 -4.14
N TYR A 285 18.54 10.07 -5.08
CA TYR A 285 18.31 9.08 -6.12
C TYR A 285 19.35 9.30 -7.20
N TYR A 286 20.25 8.33 -7.35
CA TYR A 286 21.15 8.26 -8.49
C TYR A 286 20.50 7.40 -9.57
N LEU A 287 20.18 8.01 -10.71
CA LEU A 287 19.80 7.31 -11.94
C LEU A 287 21.01 7.25 -12.85
N GLN A 288 21.47 6.04 -13.16
CA GLN A 288 22.37 5.84 -14.28
C GLN A 288 21.59 6.09 -15.58
N VAL A 289 22.13 6.97 -16.42
CA VAL A 289 21.58 7.34 -17.71
C VAL A 289 22.68 7.25 -18.77
N GLY A 290 22.35 6.84 -20.00
CA GLY A 290 23.32 6.72 -21.08
C GLY A 290 24.06 5.38 -21.10
N ILE A 291 24.95 5.21 -22.07
CA ILE A 291 25.60 3.92 -22.38
C ILE A 291 26.97 3.71 -21.70
N ASN A 292 27.54 4.77 -21.10
CA ASN A 292 28.80 4.69 -20.36
C ASN A 292 28.54 4.57 -18.87
N SER A 293 29.11 3.56 -18.21
CA SER A 293 28.95 3.32 -16.77
C SER A 293 29.80 4.23 -15.87
N ASP A 294 30.22 5.41 -16.35
CA ASP A 294 31.02 6.32 -15.53
C ASP A 294 30.12 7.10 -14.55
N SER A 295 30.62 7.30 -13.34
CA SER A 295 29.84 7.89 -12.24
C SER A 295 29.82 9.42 -12.24
N LYS A 296 30.40 10.09 -13.24
CA LYS A 296 30.55 11.56 -13.28
C LYS A 296 29.86 12.24 -14.46
N SER A 297 29.65 11.57 -15.60
CA SER A 297 29.00 12.13 -16.79
C SER A 297 27.63 11.50 -17.08
N SER A 298 27.42 10.25 -16.67
CA SER A 298 26.24 9.43 -16.96
C SER A 298 25.25 9.29 -15.80
N GLY A 299 25.31 10.18 -14.80
CA GLY A 299 24.45 10.12 -13.61
C GLY A 299 23.50 11.31 -13.48
N ILE A 300 22.23 11.05 -13.19
CA ILE A 300 21.29 12.06 -12.68
C ILE A 300 21.11 11.81 -11.19
N THR A 301 21.56 12.74 -10.37
CA THR A 301 21.27 12.75 -8.94
C THR A 301 20.11 13.70 -8.68
N LEU A 302 19.08 13.23 -8.00
CA LEU A 302 17.94 14.05 -7.58
C LEU A 302 17.54 13.69 -6.15
N THR A 303 17.10 14.65 -5.37
CA THR A 303 16.44 14.36 -4.09
C THR A 303 14.93 14.53 -4.27
N THR A 304 14.07 13.79 -3.56
CA THR A 304 12.60 13.97 -3.64
C THR A 304 12.01 14.66 -2.40
N TYR A 305 12.85 14.90 -1.39
CA TYR A 305 12.44 15.50 -0.13
C TYR A 305 12.24 17.01 -0.25
N VAL A 306 11.16 17.50 0.37
CA VAL A 306 10.93 18.91 0.67
C VAL A 306 10.64 19.01 2.17
N ASP A 307 11.37 19.88 2.87
CA ASP A 307 11.20 20.06 4.31
C ASP A 307 10.00 20.97 4.62
N PHE A 308 8.91 20.40 5.13
CA PHE A 308 7.76 21.16 5.59
C PHE A 308 7.70 21.33 7.11
N SER A 309 8.78 21.04 7.85
CA SER A 309 8.75 21.11 9.32
C SER A 309 8.42 22.50 9.87
N ALA A 310 8.70 23.57 9.11
CA ALA A 310 8.30 24.93 9.45
C ALA A 310 6.78 25.13 9.54
N LEU A 311 5.98 24.31 8.85
CA LEU A 311 4.51 24.37 8.86
C LEU A 311 3.92 24.09 10.25
N SER A 312 4.61 23.33 11.09
CA SER A 312 4.16 23.03 12.45
C SER A 312 4.09 24.27 13.34
N SER A 313 4.92 25.29 13.07
CA SER A 313 4.93 26.56 13.81
C SER A 313 3.82 27.53 13.38
N LEU A 314 3.25 27.38 12.18
CA LEU A 314 2.10 28.15 11.70
C LEU A 314 0.81 27.83 12.47
N LEU A 315 0.62 26.57 12.86
CA LEU A 315 -0.61 26.15 13.57
C LEU A 315 -0.75 26.79 14.96
N GLN A 316 0.35 27.28 15.55
CA GLN A 316 0.37 27.90 16.87
C GLN A 316 0.27 29.43 16.86
N THR A 317 0.64 30.09 15.77
CA THR A 317 0.85 31.55 15.73
C THR A 317 -0.31 32.33 15.11
N GLY A 318 -1.20 31.67 14.35
CA GLY A 318 -2.34 32.33 13.70
C GLY A 318 -1.94 33.11 12.45
N ILE A 319 -2.88 33.29 11.51
CA ILE A 319 -2.61 33.82 10.15
C ILE A 319 -2.42 35.35 10.13
N GLU A 320 -2.60 36.02 11.26
CA GLU A 320 -2.56 37.50 11.35
C GLU A 320 -1.14 38.08 11.48
N ASP A 321 -0.12 37.25 11.69
CA ASP A 321 1.29 37.67 11.85
C ASP A 321 2.04 37.66 10.50
N GLU A 322 2.73 38.76 10.15
CA GLU A 322 3.54 38.88 8.93
C GLU A 322 4.64 37.80 8.84
N SER A 323 5.13 37.31 9.98
CA SER A 323 6.12 36.23 10.03
C SER A 323 5.59 34.91 9.44
N VAL A 324 4.28 34.67 9.51
CA VAL A 324 3.61 33.50 8.94
C VAL A 324 3.62 33.55 7.42
N LEU A 325 3.34 34.72 6.83
CA LEU A 325 3.40 34.91 5.37
C LEU A 325 4.82 34.68 4.84
N LYS A 326 5.86 35.17 5.55
CA LYS A 326 7.27 34.93 5.19
C LYS A 326 7.65 33.44 5.24
N GLN A 327 7.11 32.69 6.20
CA GLN A 327 7.32 31.25 6.28
C GLN A 327 6.64 30.51 5.13
N ILE A 328 5.42 30.90 4.75
CA ILE A 328 4.72 30.35 3.58
C ILE A 328 5.53 30.63 2.31
N ASP A 329 6.00 31.86 2.10
CA ASP A 329 6.83 32.21 0.93
C ASP A 329 8.11 31.37 0.87
N THR A 330 8.74 31.12 2.02
CA THR A 330 9.92 30.26 2.09
C THR A 330 9.61 28.83 1.67
N LEU A 331 8.48 28.25 2.13
CA LEU A 331 8.03 26.92 1.76
C LEU A 331 7.67 26.83 0.27
N VAL A 332 6.96 27.84 -0.27
CA VAL A 332 6.62 27.92 -1.70
C VAL A 332 7.88 28.01 -2.56
N ASN A 333 8.88 28.78 -2.12
CA ASN A 333 10.18 28.85 -2.79
C ASN A 333 10.92 27.51 -2.75
N GLN A 334 10.90 26.77 -1.63
CA GLN A 334 11.48 25.44 -1.55
C GLN A 334 10.81 24.45 -2.53
N VAL A 335 9.48 24.48 -2.63
CA VAL A 335 8.73 23.68 -3.62
C VAL A 335 9.10 24.09 -5.05
N SER A 336 9.22 25.38 -5.33
CA SER A 336 9.55 25.90 -6.67
C SER A 336 10.97 25.51 -7.11
N LEU A 337 11.95 25.61 -6.20
CA LEU A 337 13.30 25.09 -6.41
C LEU A 337 13.28 23.59 -6.69
N LYS A 338 12.42 22.86 -5.97
CA LYS A 338 12.29 21.41 -6.16
C LYS A 338 11.73 21.03 -7.51
N GLN A 339 10.68 21.73 -7.95
CA GLN A 339 10.13 21.57 -9.29
C GLN A 339 11.18 21.85 -10.36
N THR A 340 12.05 22.84 -10.14
CA THR A 340 13.15 23.18 -11.05
C THR A 340 14.21 22.07 -11.12
N GLU A 341 14.59 21.48 -9.98
CA GLU A 341 15.51 20.33 -9.93
C GLU A 341 14.93 19.13 -10.70
N ILE A 342 13.65 18.80 -10.47
CA ILE A 342 12.94 17.73 -11.18
C ILE A 342 12.83 18.02 -12.68
N GLY A 343 12.48 19.25 -13.06
CA GLY A 343 12.40 19.66 -14.47
C GLY A 343 13.74 19.58 -15.19
N THR A 344 14.83 19.94 -14.51
CA THR A 344 16.20 19.80 -15.05
C THR A 344 16.55 18.33 -15.27
N ALA A 345 16.22 17.46 -14.31
CA ALA A 345 16.39 16.02 -14.45
C ALA A 345 15.56 15.46 -15.62
N GLN A 346 14.30 15.90 -15.80
CA GLN A 346 13.45 15.53 -16.93
C GLN A 346 14.07 15.92 -18.27
N ASN A 347 14.56 17.16 -18.39
CA ASN A 347 15.23 17.63 -19.61
C ASN A 347 16.46 16.78 -19.95
N ARG A 348 17.24 16.41 -18.94
CA ARG A 348 18.41 15.56 -19.12
C ARG A 348 18.02 14.13 -19.51
N LEU A 349 16.97 13.56 -18.92
CA LEU A 349 16.44 12.25 -19.32
C LEU A 349 15.99 12.24 -20.78
N ALA A 350 15.31 13.29 -21.24
CA ALA A 350 14.88 13.42 -22.63
C ALA A 350 16.08 13.49 -23.59
N SER A 351 17.11 14.29 -23.26
CA SER A 351 18.32 14.39 -24.07
C SER A 351 19.08 13.06 -24.14
N VAL A 352 19.19 12.34 -23.02
CA VAL A 352 19.85 11.02 -23.02
C VAL A 352 19.05 9.98 -23.81
N LEU A 353 17.72 10.02 -23.78
CA LEU A 353 16.88 9.14 -24.59
C LEU A 353 17.14 9.34 -26.10
N GLU A 354 17.28 10.58 -26.52
CA GLU A 354 17.63 10.93 -27.91
C GLU A 354 19.03 10.42 -28.27
N GLU A 355 20.03 10.62 -27.41
CA GLU A 355 21.39 10.10 -27.62
C GLU A 355 21.42 8.56 -27.72
N ILE A 356 20.74 7.85 -26.81
CA ILE A 356 20.64 6.39 -26.82
C ILE A 356 19.99 5.91 -28.13
N SER A 357 18.95 6.60 -28.60
CA SER A 357 18.27 6.27 -29.86
C SER A 357 19.22 6.40 -31.05
N ILE A 358 19.97 7.50 -31.13
CA ILE A 358 21.00 7.70 -32.17
C ILE A 358 22.08 6.61 -32.11
N LYS A 359 22.53 6.24 -30.91
CA LYS A 359 23.54 5.17 -30.74
C LYS A 359 22.98 3.80 -31.14
N TYR A 360 21.72 3.53 -30.84
CA TYR A 360 21.04 2.32 -31.28
C TYR A 360 21.03 2.22 -32.82
N ASP A 361 20.63 3.29 -33.52
CA ASP A 361 20.60 3.32 -34.98
C ASP A 361 22.00 3.10 -35.60
N ASN A 362 23.03 3.73 -35.02
CA ASN A 362 24.41 3.51 -35.42
C ASN A 362 24.88 2.06 -35.22
N LEU A 363 24.48 1.42 -34.12
CA LEU A 363 24.81 0.02 -33.84
C LEU A 363 24.07 -0.94 -34.79
N VAL A 364 22.80 -0.66 -35.09
CA VAL A 364 22.02 -1.42 -36.07
C VAL A 364 22.66 -1.31 -37.47
N SER A 365 23.05 -0.10 -37.89
CA SER A 365 23.75 0.13 -39.16
C SER A 365 25.12 -0.57 -39.21
N SER A 366 25.93 -0.46 -38.15
CA SER A 366 27.22 -1.15 -38.05
C SER A 366 27.05 -2.66 -38.09
N ARG A 367 26.05 -3.20 -37.40
CA ARG A 367 25.72 -4.62 -37.41
C ARG A 367 25.30 -5.09 -38.80
N SER A 368 24.47 -4.32 -39.51
CA SER A 368 24.10 -4.62 -40.91
C SER A 368 25.34 -4.70 -41.79
N THR A 369 26.27 -3.74 -41.64
CA THR A 369 27.51 -3.71 -42.43
C THR A 369 28.40 -4.92 -42.15
N ILE A 370 28.55 -5.31 -40.88
CA ILE A 370 29.31 -6.52 -40.50
C ILE A 370 28.63 -7.76 -41.07
N GLN A 371 27.32 -7.87 -40.94
CA GLN A 371 26.56 -9.00 -41.46
C GLN A 371 26.67 -9.12 -42.99
N ASP A 372 26.63 -8.00 -43.71
CA ASP A 372 26.82 -7.98 -45.16
C ASP A 372 28.26 -8.39 -45.55
N ALA A 373 29.26 -7.98 -44.78
CA ALA A 373 30.65 -8.39 -44.97
C ALA A 373 30.85 -9.90 -44.73
N ASP A 374 30.29 -10.44 -43.65
CA ASP A 374 30.33 -11.88 -43.34
C ASP A 374 29.62 -12.70 -44.44
N ILE A 375 28.45 -12.23 -44.91
CA ILE A 375 27.74 -12.86 -46.04
C ILE A 375 28.58 -12.81 -47.31
N ALA A 376 29.26 -11.70 -47.60
CA ALA A 376 30.12 -11.57 -48.77
C ALA A 376 31.35 -12.49 -48.69
N GLU A 377 31.94 -12.65 -47.50
CA GLU A 377 33.04 -13.58 -47.26
C GLU A 377 32.62 -15.05 -47.47
N GLU A 378 31.52 -15.46 -46.84
CA GLU A 378 30.95 -16.81 -47.01
C GLU A 378 30.54 -17.09 -48.47
N SER A 379 29.90 -16.12 -49.14
CA SER A 379 29.53 -16.23 -50.54
C SER A 379 30.76 -16.38 -51.44
N SER A 380 31.82 -15.61 -51.17
CA SER A 380 33.10 -15.71 -51.91
C SER A 380 33.78 -17.05 -51.68
N ALA A 381 33.72 -17.57 -50.45
CA ALA A 381 34.25 -18.89 -50.11
C ALA A 381 33.48 -20.01 -50.82
N TYR A 382 32.15 -19.94 -50.82
CA TYR A 382 31.28 -20.85 -51.55
C TYR A 382 31.57 -20.84 -53.06
N ILE A 383 31.62 -19.66 -53.68
CA ILE A 383 31.91 -19.50 -55.11
C ILE A 383 33.29 -20.07 -55.46
N ARG A 384 34.32 -19.76 -54.65
CA ARG A 384 35.67 -20.31 -54.83
C ARG A 384 35.66 -21.84 -54.80
N ASN A 385 34.98 -22.44 -53.83
CA ASN A 385 34.86 -23.90 -53.73
C ASN A 385 34.11 -24.49 -54.94
N GLN A 386 33.06 -23.83 -55.42
CA GLN A 386 32.31 -24.25 -56.60
C GLN A 386 33.15 -24.16 -57.89
N ILE A 387 33.94 -23.10 -58.07
CA ILE A 387 34.89 -22.96 -59.19
C ILE A 387 35.95 -24.07 -59.13
N LEU A 388 36.51 -24.35 -57.94
CA LEU A 388 37.47 -25.45 -57.77
C LEU A 388 36.86 -26.80 -58.12
N GLN A 389 35.62 -27.07 -57.71
CA GLN A 389 34.90 -28.30 -58.06
C GLN A 389 34.64 -28.41 -59.57
N GLN A 390 34.20 -27.34 -60.23
CA GLN A 390 33.97 -27.31 -61.68
C GLN A 390 35.27 -27.44 -62.47
N ALA A 391 36.34 -26.76 -62.04
CA ALA A 391 37.66 -26.85 -62.65
C ALA A 391 38.24 -28.26 -62.49
N ALA A 392 38.13 -28.88 -61.31
CA ALA A 392 38.55 -30.25 -61.08
C ALA A 392 37.77 -31.24 -61.95
N ALA A 393 36.45 -31.09 -62.06
CA ALA A 393 35.62 -31.93 -62.94
C ALA A 393 35.98 -31.76 -64.42
N THR A 394 36.23 -30.52 -64.87
CA THR A 394 36.66 -30.21 -66.24
C THR A 394 38.04 -30.80 -66.53
N LEU A 395 39.02 -30.58 -65.63
CA LEU A 395 40.36 -31.15 -65.75
C LEU A 395 40.34 -32.67 -65.74
N LEU A 396 39.51 -33.31 -64.91
CA LEU A 396 39.28 -34.76 -64.93
C LEU A 396 38.68 -35.21 -66.27
N ALA A 397 37.69 -34.50 -66.81
CA ALA A 397 37.11 -34.81 -68.11
C ALA A 397 38.14 -34.65 -69.26
N THR A 398 38.94 -33.58 -69.26
CA THR A 398 40.00 -33.35 -70.25
C THR A 398 41.14 -34.37 -70.11
N ALA A 399 41.57 -34.67 -68.88
CA ALA A 399 42.59 -35.68 -68.61
C ALA A 399 42.14 -37.09 -69.01
N ASN A 400 40.85 -37.42 -68.91
CA ASN A 400 40.31 -38.69 -69.42
C ASN A 400 40.21 -38.72 -70.95
N GLN A 401 40.12 -37.57 -71.64
CA GLN A 401 40.09 -37.50 -73.11
C GLN A 401 41.48 -37.56 -73.74
N ILE A 402 42.51 -37.04 -73.08
CA ILE A 402 43.90 -37.03 -73.59
C ILE A 402 44.43 -38.44 -73.93
N PRO A 403 44.24 -39.49 -73.11
CA PRO A 403 44.61 -40.86 -73.46
C PRO A 403 43.91 -41.37 -74.71
N SER A 404 42.62 -41.03 -74.92
CA SER A 404 41.87 -41.44 -76.11
C SER A 404 42.39 -40.76 -77.39
N ILE A 405 42.84 -39.51 -77.29
CA ILE A 405 43.44 -38.77 -78.41
C ILE A 405 44.84 -39.30 -78.71
N ALA A 406 45.63 -39.63 -77.68
CA ALA A 406 46.94 -40.23 -77.85
C ALA A 406 46.87 -41.63 -78.48
N LEU A 407 45.83 -42.42 -78.17
CA LEU A 407 45.60 -43.73 -78.79
C LEU A 407 45.15 -43.66 -80.26
N GLN A 408 44.66 -42.51 -80.75
CA GLN A 408 44.36 -42.29 -82.17
C GLN A 408 45.60 -41.89 -82.99
N LEU A 409 46.68 -41.48 -82.32
CA LEU A 409 47.93 -41.04 -82.93
C LEU A 409 49.02 -42.14 -82.95
N LEU A 410 48.76 -43.28 -82.30
CA LEU A 410 49.47 -44.55 -82.45
C LEU A 410 48.67 -45.46 -83.37
#